data_AF-A0A7X6D264-F1
#
_entry.id   AF-A0A7X6D264-F1
#
_cell.length_a   1.000
_cell.length_b   1.000
_cell.length_c   1.000
_cell.angle_alpha   90.00
_cell.angle_beta   90.00
_cell.angle_gamma   90.00
#
_symmetry.space_group_name_H-M   'P 1'
#
loop_
_entity.id
_entity.type
_entity.pdbx_description
1 polymer ?
#
loop_
_entity_poly.entity_id
_entity_poly.type
_entity_poly.pdbx_seq_one_letter_code
_entity_poly.pdbx_strand_id
1 'polypeptide(L)'
;MRTEGDNGAVHATLCEAVHGPPGRLPLVVEAMERVGLDAEIATLLWEAAALPPGPVAAIARALAESGRAGQCGQLLRQGAARPSGEAGTIAADLVAAGRADEAVTLLTALVRARRAADAVGAALAVPEITPHLLRAARSVSDAHHHAVTTELRRAGVA
;
A
#
# COMPACT_ATOMS: atom_id res chain seq x y z
N MET A 1 31.55 13.70 18.70
CA MET A 1 31.30 12.25 18.89
C MET A 1 30.15 12.08 19.86
N ARG A 2 28.94 11.84 19.33
CA ARG A 2 27.75 11.26 20.00
C ARG A 2 26.52 11.47 19.10
N THR A 3 26.20 10.51 18.25
CA THR A 3 24.88 10.35 17.60
C THR A 3 24.62 8.91 17.10
N GLU A 4 25.64 8.06 16.91
CA GLU A 4 25.43 6.70 16.39
C GLU A 4 24.71 5.74 17.36
N GLY A 5 24.93 5.87 18.68
CA GLY A 5 24.32 4.97 19.66
C GLY A 5 22.83 5.23 19.93
N ASP A 6 22.38 6.49 19.82
CA ASP A 6 20.99 6.89 20.08
C ASP A 6 20.10 6.59 18.86
N ASN A 7 20.64 6.82 17.66
CA ASN A 7 19.94 6.53 16.41
C ASN A 7 19.70 5.02 16.21
N GLY A 8 20.61 4.16 16.69
CA GLY A 8 20.44 2.70 16.65
C GLY A 8 19.31 2.20 17.53
N ALA A 9 19.13 2.79 18.73
CA ALA A 9 18.04 2.42 19.64
C ALA A 9 16.67 2.88 19.13
N VAL A 10 16.61 4.08 18.55
CA VAL A 10 15.40 4.60 17.87
C VAL A 10 15.06 3.71 16.67
N HIS A 11 16.03 3.37 15.83
CA HIS A 11 15.81 2.49 14.67
C HIS A 11 15.33 1.10 15.07
N ALA A 12 15.92 0.48 16.11
CA ALA A 12 15.46 -0.80 16.63
C ALA A 12 14.00 -0.74 17.12
N THR A 13 13.63 0.34 17.82
CA THR A 13 12.25 0.54 18.30
C THR A 13 11.26 0.73 17.15
N LEU A 14 11.66 1.43 16.08
CA LEU A 14 10.84 1.59 14.87
C LEU A 14 10.69 0.26 14.13
N CYS A 15 11.76 -0.54 14.01
CA CYS A 15 11.70 -1.88 13.44
C CYS A 15 10.76 -2.81 14.22
N GLU A 16 10.83 -2.80 15.56
CA GLU A 16 9.88 -3.55 16.41
C GLU A 16 8.43 -3.10 16.23
N ALA A 17 8.20 -1.80 16.01
CA ALA A 17 6.86 -1.28 15.74
C ALA A 17 6.30 -1.79 14.41
N VAL A 18 7.13 -1.85 13.38
CA VAL A 18 6.76 -2.33 12.03
C VAL A 18 6.52 -3.84 12.02
N HIS A 19 7.34 -4.63 12.70
CA HIS A 19 7.23 -6.09 12.74
C HIS A 19 6.26 -6.60 13.82
N GLY A 20 5.72 -5.71 14.65
CA GLY A 20 4.76 -6.01 15.69
C GLY A 20 3.31 -6.04 15.21
N PRO A 21 2.33 -5.98 16.14
CA PRO A 21 0.91 -5.93 15.79
C PRO A 21 0.58 -4.71 14.92
N PRO A 22 -0.15 -4.87 13.80
CA PRO A 22 -0.44 -3.78 12.86
C PRO A 22 -1.10 -2.54 13.50
N GLY A 23 -1.94 -2.75 14.52
CA GLY A 23 -2.61 -1.68 15.28
C GLY A 23 -1.66 -0.78 16.08
N ARG A 24 -0.37 -1.14 16.20
CA ARG A 24 0.64 -0.32 16.88
C ARG A 24 1.13 0.83 16.01
N LEU A 25 1.17 0.67 14.68
CA LEU A 25 1.74 1.69 13.79
C LEU A 25 1.03 3.05 13.88
N PRO A 26 -0.32 3.14 13.90
CA PRO A 26 -1.01 4.42 14.04
C PRO A 26 -0.67 5.16 15.35
N LEU A 27 -0.44 4.43 16.44
CA LEU A 27 -0.05 5.00 17.74
C LEU A 27 1.38 5.53 17.72
N VAL A 28 2.29 4.84 17.02
CA VAL A 28 3.68 5.29 16.86
C VAL A 28 3.73 6.53 15.99
N VAL A 29 2.99 6.56 14.88
CA VAL A 29 2.85 7.76 14.02
C VAL A 29 2.37 8.95 14.85
N GLU A 30 1.32 8.77 15.65
CA GLU A 30 0.83 9.83 16.54
C GLU A 30 1.88 10.31 17.54
N ALA A 31 2.62 9.38 18.13
CA ALA A 31 3.68 9.71 19.08
C ALA A 31 4.78 10.53 18.41
N MET A 32 5.17 10.19 17.19
CA MET A 32 6.17 10.90 16.39
C MET A 32 5.69 12.31 16.03
N GLU A 33 4.45 12.48 15.57
CA GLU A 33 3.85 13.79 15.30
C GLU A 33 3.88 14.68 16.56
N ARG A 34 3.53 14.13 17.73
CA ARG A 34 3.53 14.88 19.00
C ARG A 34 4.91 15.37 19.43
N VAL A 35 5.99 14.72 19.00
CA VAL A 35 7.36 15.12 19.32
C VAL A 35 8.08 15.78 18.14
N GLY A 36 7.37 16.11 17.05
CA GLY A 36 7.92 16.81 15.89
C GLY A 36 8.83 15.97 14.99
N LEU A 37 8.61 14.65 14.94
CA LEU A 37 9.38 13.71 14.11
C LEU A 37 8.68 13.41 12.77
N ASP A 38 7.98 14.38 12.18
CA ASP A 38 7.21 14.20 10.94
C ASP A 38 8.06 13.69 9.77
N ALA A 39 9.32 14.12 9.69
CA ALA A 39 10.25 13.67 8.65
C ALA A 39 10.56 12.16 8.74
N GLU A 40 10.60 11.60 9.94
CA GLU A 40 10.94 10.18 10.16
C GLU A 40 9.75 9.24 9.91
N ILE A 41 8.52 9.78 9.89
CA ILE A 41 7.31 9.01 9.56
C ILE A 41 7.43 8.43 8.14
N ALA A 42 8.05 9.15 7.21
CA ALA A 42 8.28 8.64 5.85
C ALA A 42 9.20 7.42 5.83
N THR A 43 10.26 7.42 6.65
CA THR A 43 11.17 6.29 6.84
C THR A 43 10.42 5.09 7.41
N LEU A 44 9.65 5.30 8.47
CA LEU A 44 8.83 4.25 9.10
C LEU A 44 7.86 3.60 8.10
N LEU A 45 7.17 4.41 7.29
CA LEU A 45 6.23 3.91 6.29
C LEU A 45 6.92 3.17 5.15
N TRP A 46 8.13 3.58 4.77
CA TRP A 46 8.95 2.86 3.79
C TRP A 46 9.33 1.47 4.30
N GLU A 47 9.80 1.36 5.55
CA GLU A 47 10.07 0.07 6.18
C GLU A 47 8.81 -0.80 6.26
N ALA A 48 7.67 -0.21 6.64
CA ALA A 48 6.40 -0.92 6.65
C ALA A 48 5.99 -1.41 5.25
N ALA A 49 6.24 -0.64 4.19
CA ALA A 49 5.94 -1.03 2.81
C ALA A 49 6.78 -2.23 2.33
N ALA A 50 7.95 -2.45 2.93
CA ALA A 50 8.87 -3.54 2.60
C ALA A 50 8.46 -4.89 3.22
N LEU A 51 7.53 -4.91 4.16
CA LEU A 51 6.99 -6.14 4.75
C LEU A 51 6.28 -7.03 3.72
N PRO A 52 6.00 -8.31 4.01
CA PRO A 52 5.15 -9.14 3.15
C PRO A 52 3.74 -8.54 2.92
N PRO A 53 3.01 -8.95 1.86
CA PRO A 53 1.69 -8.40 1.50
C PRO A 53 0.67 -8.33 2.64
N GLY A 54 0.46 -9.42 3.37
CA GLY A 54 -0.52 -9.49 4.45
C GLY A 54 -0.30 -8.45 5.56
N PRO A 55 0.91 -8.36 6.15
CA PRO A 55 1.26 -7.29 7.08
C PRO A 55 1.04 -5.88 6.52
N VAL A 56 1.38 -5.62 5.25
CA VAL A 56 1.13 -4.30 4.64
C VAL A 56 -0.36 -3.97 4.58
N ALA A 57 -1.19 -4.92 4.14
CA ALA A 57 -2.64 -4.75 4.11
C ALA A 57 -3.21 -4.49 5.50
N ALA A 58 -2.74 -5.23 6.51
CA ALA A 58 -3.18 -5.07 7.89
C ALA A 58 -2.79 -3.72 8.49
N ILE A 59 -1.58 -3.22 8.18
CA ILE A 59 -1.13 -1.89 8.61
C ILE A 59 -1.93 -0.80 7.91
N ALA A 60 -2.12 -0.89 6.60
CA ALA A 60 -2.92 0.07 5.84
C ALA A 60 -4.35 0.17 6.38
N ARG A 61 -4.96 -0.98 6.71
CA ARG A 61 -6.26 -1.05 7.39
C ARG A 61 -6.23 -0.32 8.72
N ALA A 62 -5.26 -0.63 9.59
CA ALA A 62 -5.14 -0.01 10.92
C ALA A 62 -4.96 1.52 10.84
N LEU A 63 -4.12 2.01 9.91
CA LEU A 63 -3.94 3.45 9.68
C LEU A 63 -5.26 4.10 9.27
N ALA A 64 -5.99 3.48 8.34
CA ALA A 64 -7.21 4.06 7.84
C ALA A 64 -8.38 3.97 8.83
N GLU A 65 -8.48 2.89 9.63
CA GLU A 65 -9.40 2.80 10.79
C GLU A 65 -9.12 3.87 11.84
N SER A 66 -7.86 4.30 11.96
CA SER A 66 -7.44 5.35 12.89
C SER A 66 -7.56 6.77 12.30
N GLY A 67 -8.21 6.94 11.14
CA GLY A 67 -8.38 8.23 10.48
C GLY A 67 -7.10 8.81 9.84
N ARG A 68 -6.02 8.02 9.75
CA ARG A 68 -4.71 8.45 9.21
C ARG A 68 -4.62 8.23 7.70
N ALA A 69 -5.55 8.84 6.97
CA ALA A 69 -5.68 8.68 5.51
C ALA A 69 -4.42 9.11 4.74
N GLY A 70 -3.71 10.15 5.22
CA GLY A 70 -2.46 10.62 4.61
C GLY A 70 -1.35 9.57 4.63
N GLN A 71 -1.06 9.02 5.81
CA GLN A 71 -0.06 7.97 6.00
C GLN A 71 -0.48 6.65 5.36
N CYS A 72 -1.76 6.28 5.44
CA CYS A 72 -2.28 5.11 4.72
C CYS A 72 -2.07 5.24 3.21
N GLY A 73 -2.44 6.37 2.62
CA GLY A 73 -2.23 6.62 1.20
C GLY A 73 -0.76 6.63 0.80
N GLN A 74 0.14 7.11 1.66
CA GLN A 74 1.59 7.06 1.43
C GLN A 74 2.10 5.61 1.39
N LEU A 75 1.73 4.80 2.40
CA LEU A 75 2.07 3.38 2.47
C LEU A 75 1.59 2.63 1.22
N LEU A 76 0.34 2.86 0.80
CA LEU A 76 -0.23 2.21 -0.38
C LEU A 76 0.47 2.63 -1.68
N ARG A 77 0.86 3.90 -1.82
CA ARG A 77 1.66 4.35 -2.97
C ARG A 77 3.05 3.68 -3.01
N GLN A 78 3.68 3.48 -1.86
CA GLN A 78 4.94 2.73 -1.77
C GLN A 78 4.72 1.25 -2.10
N GLY A 79 3.62 0.66 -1.62
CA GLY A 79 3.21 -0.72 -1.94
C GLY A 79 2.94 -0.98 -3.42
N ALA A 80 2.64 0.05 -4.22
CA ALA A 80 2.49 -0.09 -5.67
C ALA A 80 3.82 -0.31 -6.42
N ALA A 81 4.98 -0.08 -5.78
CA ALA A 81 6.29 -0.32 -6.40
C ALA A 81 6.61 -1.83 -6.54
N ARG A 82 5.92 -2.68 -5.76
CA ARG A 82 6.09 -4.13 -5.68
C ARG A 82 5.76 -4.85 -7.01
N PRO A 83 6.05 -6.16 -7.13
CA PRO A 83 5.46 -6.98 -8.19
C PRO A 83 3.93 -6.87 -8.20
N SER A 84 3.33 -6.77 -9.38
CA SER A 84 1.88 -6.52 -9.51
C SER A 84 1.03 -7.57 -8.80
N GLY A 85 1.45 -8.84 -8.81
CA GLY A 85 0.75 -9.91 -8.08
C GLY A 85 0.70 -9.67 -6.57
N GLU A 86 1.79 -9.23 -5.96
CA GLU A 86 1.82 -8.87 -4.53
C GLU A 86 0.93 -7.65 -4.23
N ALA A 87 0.94 -6.64 -5.10
CA ALA A 87 0.02 -5.51 -4.97
C ALA A 87 -1.45 -5.96 -5.10
N GLY A 88 -1.72 -6.95 -5.95
CA GLY A 88 -3.02 -7.62 -6.06
C GLY A 88 -3.45 -8.30 -4.76
N THR A 89 -2.55 -9.03 -4.11
CA THR A 89 -2.80 -9.66 -2.80
C THR A 89 -3.12 -8.61 -1.73
N ILE A 90 -2.35 -7.52 -1.64
CA ILE A 90 -2.65 -6.43 -0.69
C ILE A 90 -4.04 -5.85 -0.97
N ALA A 91 -4.39 -5.62 -2.24
CA ALA A 91 -5.70 -5.11 -2.62
C ALA A 91 -6.83 -6.08 -2.26
N ALA A 92 -6.65 -7.40 -2.44
CA ALA A 92 -7.63 -8.41 -2.04
C ALA A 92 -7.86 -8.41 -0.53
N ASP A 93 -6.80 -8.40 0.26
CA ASP A 93 -6.88 -8.38 1.72
C ASP A 93 -7.61 -7.13 2.22
N LEU A 94 -7.36 -5.97 1.60
CA LEU A 94 -8.09 -4.74 1.90
C LEU A 94 -9.57 -4.84 1.53
N VAL A 95 -9.91 -5.37 0.35
CA VAL A 95 -11.31 -5.57 -0.08
C VAL A 95 -12.04 -6.51 0.89
N ALA A 96 -11.42 -7.62 1.25
CA ALA A 96 -11.96 -8.59 2.20
C ALA A 96 -12.20 -7.96 3.59
N ALA A 97 -11.39 -6.98 3.98
CA ALA A 97 -11.54 -6.22 5.21
C ALA A 97 -12.48 -5.00 5.09
N GLY A 98 -13.24 -4.86 4.00
CA GLY A 98 -14.16 -3.73 3.78
C GLY A 98 -13.47 -2.40 3.43
N ARG A 99 -12.20 -2.44 3.03
CA ARG A 99 -11.34 -1.29 2.70
C ARG A 99 -11.16 -1.12 1.18
N ALA A 100 -12.26 -1.17 0.44
CA ALA A 100 -12.25 -1.14 -1.01
C ALA A 100 -11.68 0.17 -1.61
N ASP A 101 -11.80 1.29 -0.88
CA ASP A 101 -11.26 2.59 -1.31
C ASP A 101 -9.74 2.67 -1.14
N GLU A 102 -9.20 2.10 -0.07
CA GLU A 102 -7.76 1.89 0.09
C GLU A 102 -7.20 0.94 -0.97
N ALA A 103 -7.91 -0.16 -1.25
CA ALA A 103 -7.52 -1.07 -2.33
C ALA A 103 -7.45 -0.34 -3.69
N VAL A 104 -8.43 0.51 -3.99
CA VAL A 104 -8.41 1.32 -5.21
C VAL A 104 -7.35 2.42 -5.17
N THR A 105 -7.00 2.96 -4.01
CA THR A 105 -5.87 3.88 -3.87
C THR A 105 -4.55 3.21 -4.27
N LEU A 106 -4.30 1.99 -3.79
CA LEU A 106 -3.14 1.17 -4.18
C LEU A 106 -3.15 0.86 -5.68
N LEU A 107 -4.25 0.35 -6.20
CA LEU A 107 -4.36 -0.03 -7.61
C LEU A 107 -4.26 1.18 -8.55
N THR A 108 -4.74 2.35 -8.11
CA THR A 108 -4.58 3.61 -8.85
C THR A 108 -3.11 4.00 -8.96
N ALA A 109 -2.35 3.86 -7.86
CA ALA A 109 -0.91 4.11 -7.87
C ALA A 109 -0.18 3.11 -8.78
N LEU A 110 -0.56 1.83 -8.76
CA LEU A 110 -0.02 0.79 -9.64
C LEU A 110 -0.27 1.12 -11.12
N VAL A 111 -1.50 1.47 -11.48
CA VAL A 111 -1.88 1.82 -12.86
C VAL A 111 -1.14 3.06 -13.35
N ARG A 112 -0.91 4.06 -12.50
CA ARG A 112 -0.13 5.25 -12.87
C ARG A 112 1.36 4.95 -13.09
N ALA A 113 1.91 4.00 -12.33
CA ALA A 113 3.34 3.72 -12.33
C ALA A 113 3.78 2.69 -13.37
N ARG A 114 2.85 1.93 -13.95
CA ARG A 114 3.15 0.75 -14.78
C ARG A 114 2.39 0.76 -16.09
N ARG A 115 2.90 0.02 -17.08
CA ARG A 115 2.12 -0.23 -18.31
C ARG A 115 0.90 -1.07 -17.97
N ALA A 116 -0.15 -0.98 -18.78
CA ALA A 116 -1.36 -1.77 -18.58
C ALA A 116 -1.07 -3.28 -18.51
N ALA A 117 -0.22 -3.82 -19.39
CA ALA A 117 0.18 -5.22 -19.40
C ALA A 117 0.88 -5.67 -18.10
N ASP A 118 1.60 -4.76 -17.44
CA ASP A 118 2.24 -5.05 -16.15
C ASP A 118 1.22 -4.95 -15.00
N ALA A 119 0.32 -3.96 -15.04
CA ALA A 119 -0.70 -3.72 -14.01
C ALA A 119 -1.74 -4.84 -13.93
N VAL A 120 -2.14 -5.43 -15.07
CA VAL A 120 -3.08 -6.57 -15.08
C VAL A 120 -2.54 -7.80 -14.37
N GLY A 121 -1.22 -7.90 -14.15
CA GLY A 121 -0.61 -8.93 -13.32
C GLY A 121 -1.21 -9.03 -11.90
N ALA A 122 -1.74 -7.93 -11.36
CA ALA A 122 -2.45 -7.94 -10.08
C ALA A 122 -3.75 -8.77 -10.15
N ALA A 123 -4.57 -8.54 -11.18
CA ALA A 123 -5.82 -9.28 -11.39
C ALA A 123 -5.58 -10.71 -11.89
N LEU A 124 -4.46 -10.97 -12.57
CA LEU A 124 -4.10 -12.33 -12.96
C LEU A 124 -3.71 -13.19 -11.76
N ALA A 125 -2.99 -12.62 -10.80
CA ALA A 125 -2.66 -13.31 -9.56
C ALA A 125 -3.88 -13.45 -8.63
N VAL A 126 -4.78 -12.46 -8.66
CA VAL A 126 -5.91 -12.32 -7.73
C VAL A 126 -7.16 -11.87 -8.50
N PRO A 127 -7.91 -12.79 -9.14
CA PRO A 127 -9.02 -12.44 -10.04
C PRO A 127 -10.14 -11.61 -9.41
N GLU A 128 -10.39 -11.76 -8.11
CA GLU A 128 -11.45 -11.04 -7.38
C GLU A 128 -11.25 -9.51 -7.34
N ILE A 129 -10.01 -9.02 -7.53
CA ILE A 129 -9.73 -7.58 -7.55
C ILE A 129 -9.95 -6.94 -8.93
N THR A 130 -10.29 -7.71 -9.97
CA THR A 130 -10.56 -7.21 -11.33
C THR A 130 -11.49 -5.99 -11.38
N PRO A 131 -12.68 -5.98 -10.75
CA PRO A 131 -13.55 -4.79 -10.76
C PRO A 131 -12.89 -3.57 -10.09
N HIS A 132 -12.08 -3.78 -9.06
CA HIS A 132 -11.35 -2.71 -8.37
C HIS A 132 -10.22 -2.15 -9.22
N LEU A 133 -9.52 -3.00 -9.97
CA LEU A 133 -8.48 -2.59 -10.93
C LEU A 133 -9.09 -1.77 -12.08
N LEU A 134 -10.25 -2.17 -12.59
CA LEU A 134 -10.98 -1.42 -13.62
C LEU A 134 -11.48 -0.06 -13.10
N ARG A 135 -11.96 -0.01 -11.85
CA ARG A 135 -12.35 1.23 -11.15
C ARG A 135 -11.14 2.16 -10.99
N ALA A 136 -10.00 1.64 -10.56
CA ALA A 136 -8.75 2.38 -10.44
C ALA A 136 -8.25 2.91 -11.79
N ALA A 137 -8.29 2.10 -12.84
CA ALA A 137 -7.88 2.55 -14.18
C ALA A 137 -8.78 3.68 -14.70
N ARG A 138 -10.09 3.59 -14.46
CA ARG A 138 -11.06 4.64 -14.82
C ARG A 138 -10.86 5.94 -14.04
N SER A 139 -10.44 5.87 -12.77
CA SER A 139 -10.14 7.06 -11.98
C SER A 139 -8.88 7.79 -12.48
N VAL A 140 -7.99 7.11 -13.22
CA VAL A 140 -6.80 7.71 -13.84
C VAL A 140 -7.17 8.42 -15.14
N SER A 141 -7.75 7.69 -16.10
CA SER A 141 -8.34 8.23 -17.32
C SER A 141 -9.07 7.13 -18.11
N ASP A 142 -9.92 7.53 -19.07
CA ASP A 142 -10.55 6.58 -19.98
C ASP A 142 -9.52 5.78 -20.79
N ALA A 143 -8.40 6.41 -21.18
CA ALA A 143 -7.31 5.72 -21.88
C ALA A 143 -6.70 4.57 -21.05
N HIS A 144 -6.48 4.78 -19.75
CA HIS A 144 -5.99 3.71 -18.87
C HIS A 144 -7.04 2.61 -18.71
N HIS A 145 -8.31 2.97 -18.55
CA HIS A 145 -9.40 1.99 -18.46
C HIS A 145 -9.49 1.11 -19.71
N HIS A 146 -9.42 1.70 -20.91
CA HIS A 146 -9.41 0.95 -22.16
C HIS A 146 -8.18 0.05 -22.30
N ALA A 147 -6.98 0.55 -21.95
CA ALA A 147 -5.76 -0.22 -22.01
C ALA A 147 -5.79 -1.44 -21.08
N VAL A 148 -6.18 -1.25 -19.82
CA VAL A 148 -6.31 -2.35 -18.84
C VAL A 148 -7.38 -3.36 -19.28
N THR A 149 -8.54 -2.90 -19.74
CA THR A 149 -9.60 -3.79 -20.24
C THR A 149 -9.12 -4.63 -21.42
N THR A 150 -8.33 -4.04 -22.33
CA THR A 150 -7.79 -4.73 -23.50
C THR A 150 -6.81 -5.83 -23.09
N GLU A 151 -5.88 -5.54 -22.17
CA GLU A 151 -4.93 -6.51 -21.67
C GLU A 151 -5.61 -7.63 -20.84
N LEU A 152 -6.64 -7.32 -20.06
CA LEU A 152 -7.43 -8.35 -19.35
C LEU A 152 -8.15 -9.29 -20.32
N ARG A 153 -8.74 -8.78 -21.40
CA ARG A 153 -9.36 -9.61 -22.45
C ARG A 153 -8.33 -10.47 -23.15
N ARG A 154 -7.16 -9.91 -23.47
CA ARG A 154 -6.05 -10.65 -24.08
C ARG A 154 -5.58 -11.79 -23.18
N ALA A 155 -5.64 -11.61 -21.87
CA ALA A 155 -5.28 -12.62 -20.87
C ALA A 155 -6.44 -13.59 -20.52
N GLY A 156 -7.65 -13.37 -21.04
CA GLY A 156 -8.81 -14.25 -20.80
C GLY A 156 -9.50 -14.10 -19.44
N VAL A 157 -9.35 -12.93 -18.79
CA VAL A 157 -9.87 -12.66 -17.42
C VAL A 157 -11.03 -11.64 -17.44
N ALA A 158 -11.45 -11.17 -18.61
CA ALA A 158 -12.52 -10.19 -18.80
C ALA A 158 -13.71 -10.77 -19.59
#